data_AF-A0A2H3DVE0-F1
#
_entry.id   AF-A0A2H3DVE0-F1
#
_cell.length_a   1.000
_cell.length_b   1.000
_cell.length_c   1.000
_cell.angle_alpha   90.00
_cell.angle_beta   90.00
_cell.angle_gamma   90.00
#
_symmetry.space_group_name_H-M   'P 1'
#
loop_
_entity.id
_entity.type
_entity.pdbx_description
1 polymer ?
#
loop_
_entity_poly.entity_id
_entity_poly.type
_entity_poly.pdbx_seq_one_letter_code
_entity_poly.pdbx_strand_id
1 'polypeptide(L)'
;MSNLPSLASVLSALQTSQRSSSSTLDALVQHVVDAAPPTTYPILTPIRYLVTAFDNGIQNAICEFMIILRLGMDPIELGPLEPNERIQKSSYIQLRNHYIHTRDELIPAIEANLTKIEPLLITELHGSPAHELFLRFKLKIPGFWSARIDLLDDIPAVFSSLRSSLRAILVCLEYLKHHAYNVLTRFVDVDWVNRHRGCMDLLWCLQGTRESLIQLNWGLRTHTKMPGYLPWPGF
;
A
#
# COMPACT_ATOMS: atom_id res chain seq x y z
N MET A 1 12.59 3.65 26.70
CA MET A 1 12.68 4.12 25.31
C MET A 1 12.35 2.92 24.43
N SER A 2 11.23 2.95 23.70
CA SER A 2 10.96 1.90 22.71
C SER A 2 11.98 2.04 21.58
N ASN A 3 12.72 0.97 21.29
CA ASN A 3 13.70 0.97 20.21
C ASN A 3 12.96 1.11 18.88
N LEU A 4 13.08 2.28 18.24
CA LEU A 4 12.55 2.52 16.91
C LEU A 4 13.20 1.51 15.94
N PRO A 5 12.43 0.75 15.14
CA PRO A 5 13.00 -0.17 14.17
C PRO A 5 13.83 0.60 13.14
N SER A 6 14.90 -0.03 12.64
CA SER A 6 15.73 0.57 11.60
C SER A 6 14.91 0.94 10.37
N LEU A 7 15.24 2.04 9.70
CA LEU A 7 14.53 2.43 8.48
C LEU A 7 14.59 1.32 7.42
N ALA A 8 15.72 0.64 7.26
CA ALA A 8 15.86 -0.51 6.36
C ALA A 8 14.83 -1.63 6.65
N SER A 9 14.66 -2.00 7.93
CA SER A 9 13.65 -2.99 8.32
C SER A 9 12.22 -2.51 8.05
N VAL A 10 11.94 -1.22 8.24
CA VAL A 10 10.62 -0.62 7.95
C VAL A 10 10.34 -0.65 6.46
N LEU A 11 11.31 -0.26 5.61
CA LEU A 11 11.15 -0.28 4.15
C LEU A 11 10.96 -1.70 3.62
N SER A 12 11.72 -2.67 4.15
CA SER A 12 11.56 -4.08 3.79
C SER A 12 10.19 -4.64 4.18
N ALA A 13 9.73 -4.37 5.41
CA ALA A 13 8.42 -4.78 5.87
C ALA A 13 7.29 -4.13 5.06
N LEU A 14 7.43 -2.84 4.71
CA LEU A 14 6.49 -2.11 3.86
C LEU A 14 6.40 -2.76 2.47
N GLN A 15 7.54 -3.06 1.84
CA GLN A 15 7.60 -3.71 0.54
C GLN A 15 6.93 -5.09 0.55
N THR A 16 7.28 -5.94 1.53
CA THR A 16 6.72 -7.28 1.64
C THR A 16 5.23 -7.24 1.91
N SER A 17 4.78 -6.35 2.80
CA SER A 17 3.36 -6.23 3.14
C SER A 17 2.54 -5.70 1.96
N GLN A 18 3.06 -4.72 1.21
CA GLN A 18 2.39 -4.20 0.02
C GLN A 18 2.32 -5.25 -1.10
N ARG A 19 3.40 -6.00 -1.34
CA ARG A 19 3.38 -7.11 -2.30
C ARG A 19 2.37 -8.18 -1.89
N SER A 20 2.34 -8.53 -0.61
CA SER A 20 1.37 -9.48 -0.05
C SER A 20 -0.06 -8.99 -0.30
N SER A 21 -0.40 -7.77 0.11
CA SER A 21 -1.75 -7.21 -0.10
C SER A 21 -2.13 -7.17 -1.58
N SER A 22 -1.22 -6.73 -2.46
CA SER A 22 -1.49 -6.69 -3.90
C SER A 22 -1.69 -8.08 -4.47
N SER A 23 -0.84 -9.05 -4.12
CA SER A 23 -0.95 -10.42 -4.61
C SER A 23 -2.23 -11.11 -4.14
N THR A 24 -2.61 -10.89 -2.88
CA THR A 24 -3.85 -11.41 -2.28
C THR A 24 -5.07 -10.81 -2.98
N LEU A 25 -5.05 -9.51 -3.28
CA LEU A 25 -6.14 -8.86 -4.01
C LEU A 25 -6.21 -9.30 -5.47
N ASP A 26 -5.07 -9.44 -6.16
CA ASP A 26 -5.00 -9.97 -7.53
C ASP A 26 -5.53 -11.41 -7.59
N ALA A 27 -5.13 -12.25 -6.64
CA ALA A 27 -5.62 -13.62 -6.52
C ALA A 27 -7.13 -13.62 -6.30
N LEU A 28 -7.66 -12.84 -5.35
CA LEU A 28 -9.11 -12.73 -5.11
C LEU A 28 -9.86 -12.34 -6.39
N VAL A 29 -9.36 -11.33 -7.12
CA VAL A 29 -9.97 -10.87 -8.37
C VAL A 29 -9.94 -11.99 -9.42
N GLN A 30 -8.77 -12.58 -9.67
CA GLN A 30 -8.61 -13.63 -10.68
C GLN A 30 -9.51 -14.83 -10.36
N HIS A 31 -9.57 -15.22 -9.10
CA HIS A 31 -10.40 -16.32 -8.67
C HIS A 31 -11.91 -16.03 -8.82
N VAL A 32 -12.36 -14.80 -8.53
CA VAL A 32 -13.75 -14.39 -8.83
C VAL A 32 -13.99 -14.35 -10.34
N VAL A 33 -12.99 -13.95 -11.14
CA VAL A 33 -13.08 -13.97 -12.61
C VAL A 33 -13.34 -15.38 -13.15
N ASP A 34 -12.62 -16.36 -12.61
CA ASP A 34 -12.66 -17.73 -13.11
C ASP A 34 -13.91 -18.50 -12.63
N ALA A 35 -14.43 -18.16 -11.45
CA ALA A 35 -15.49 -18.93 -10.78
C ALA A 35 -16.88 -18.30 -10.78
N ALA A 36 -17.00 -16.99 -11.01
CA ALA A 36 -18.24 -16.24 -10.79
C ALA A 36 -18.88 -15.72 -12.09
N PRO A 37 -20.21 -15.54 -12.11
CA PRO A 37 -20.87 -14.83 -13.20
C PRO A 37 -20.42 -13.36 -13.26
N PRO A 38 -20.52 -12.70 -14.43
CA PRO A 38 -20.11 -11.30 -14.57
C PRO A 38 -20.81 -10.30 -13.63
N THR A 39 -21.95 -10.68 -13.07
CA THR A 39 -22.72 -9.89 -12.10
C THR A 39 -22.05 -9.80 -10.72
N THR A 40 -21.04 -10.64 -10.44
CA THR A 40 -20.30 -10.65 -9.17
C THR A 40 -19.16 -9.61 -9.15
N TYR A 41 -18.64 -9.18 -10.30
CA TYR A 41 -17.55 -8.19 -10.39
C TYR A 41 -17.84 -6.83 -9.73
N PRO A 42 -19.04 -6.24 -9.87
CA PRO A 42 -19.36 -4.96 -9.23
C PRO A 42 -19.21 -4.99 -7.70
N ILE A 43 -19.28 -6.16 -7.07
CA ILE A 43 -19.13 -6.33 -5.62
C ILE A 43 -17.70 -5.96 -5.17
N LEU A 44 -16.70 -6.23 -6.00
CA LEU A 44 -15.30 -5.96 -5.69
C LEU A 44 -14.83 -4.55 -6.13
N THR A 45 -15.63 -3.82 -6.89
CA THR A 45 -15.28 -2.47 -7.36
C THR A 45 -14.95 -1.49 -6.23
N PRO A 46 -15.74 -1.40 -5.14
CA PRO A 46 -15.44 -0.46 -4.05
C PRO A 46 -14.09 -0.73 -3.37
N ILE A 47 -13.75 -2.00 -3.14
CA ILE A 47 -12.48 -2.35 -2.50
C ILE A 47 -11.29 -1.99 -3.39
N ARG A 48 -11.40 -2.13 -4.72
CA ARG A 48 -10.36 -1.71 -5.66
C ARG A 48 -10.08 -0.21 -5.57
N TYR A 49 -11.12 0.63 -5.56
CA TYR A 49 -10.94 2.08 -5.47
C TYR A 49 -10.25 2.47 -4.17
N LEU A 50 -10.68 1.88 -3.05
CA LEU A 50 -10.12 2.17 -1.74
C LEU A 50 -8.65 1.72 -1.63
N VAL A 51 -8.32 0.52 -2.11
CA VAL A 51 -6.93 0.03 -2.10
C VAL A 51 -6.05 0.85 -3.06
N THR A 52 -6.58 1.30 -4.19
CA THR A 52 -5.83 2.20 -5.10
C THR A 52 -5.54 3.55 -4.43
N ALA A 53 -6.53 4.15 -3.76
CA ALA A 53 -6.33 5.39 -2.99
C ALA A 53 -5.31 5.19 -1.85
N PHE A 54 -5.36 4.04 -1.20
CA PHE A 54 -4.41 3.65 -0.16
C PHE A 54 -2.98 3.54 -0.69
N ASP A 55 -2.76 2.82 -1.79
CA ASP A 55 -1.44 2.71 -2.42
C ASP A 55 -0.89 4.07 -2.87
N ASN A 56 -1.74 4.93 -3.45
CA ASN A 56 -1.35 6.29 -3.80
C ASN A 56 -0.93 7.09 -2.55
N GLY A 57 -1.64 6.91 -1.43
CA GLY A 57 -1.28 7.53 -0.15
C GLY A 57 0.11 7.10 0.35
N ILE A 58 0.44 5.81 0.24
CA ILE A 58 1.77 5.27 0.57
C ILE A 58 2.84 5.91 -0.32
N GLN A 59 2.62 5.89 -1.64
CA GLN A 59 3.59 6.42 -2.61
C GLN A 59 3.85 7.91 -2.36
N ASN A 60 2.78 8.68 -2.14
CA ASN A 60 2.90 10.12 -1.83
C ASN A 60 3.66 10.34 -0.52
N ALA A 61 3.39 9.57 0.54
CA ALA A 61 4.14 9.67 1.79
C ALA A 61 5.64 9.38 1.62
N ILE A 62 6.00 8.38 0.79
CA ILE A 62 7.40 8.09 0.44
C ILE A 62 8.00 9.25 -0.36
N CYS A 63 7.27 9.81 -1.33
CA CYS A 63 7.69 10.98 -2.09
C CYS A 63 8.01 12.18 -1.21
N GLU A 64 7.15 12.50 -0.24
CA GLU A 64 7.41 13.59 0.69
C GLU A 64 8.66 13.36 1.55
N PHE A 65 8.92 12.11 1.96
CA PHE A 65 10.15 11.81 2.69
C PHE A 65 11.40 11.96 1.79
N MET A 66 11.31 11.57 0.52
CA MET A 66 12.39 11.78 -0.44
C MET A 66 12.70 13.27 -0.64
N ILE A 67 11.68 14.14 -0.65
CA ILE A 67 11.85 15.60 -0.75
C ILE A 67 12.57 16.14 0.50
N ILE A 68 12.17 15.71 1.70
CA ILE A 68 12.84 16.09 2.95
C ILE A 68 14.33 15.75 2.90
N LEU A 69 14.67 14.52 2.49
CA LEU A 69 16.05 14.08 2.36
C LEU A 69 16.83 14.91 1.33
N ARG A 70 16.25 15.10 0.14
CA ARG A 70 16.93 15.85 -0.93
C ARG A 70 17.28 17.25 -0.49
N LEU A 71 16.30 18.00 -0.01
CA LEU A 71 16.49 19.42 0.34
C LEU A 71 17.33 19.60 1.61
N GLY A 72 17.36 18.60 2.49
CA GLY A 72 18.16 18.61 3.71
C GLY A 72 19.63 18.29 3.49
N MET A 73 19.96 17.59 2.40
CA MET A 73 21.34 17.37 2.00
C MET A 73 22.00 18.63 1.44
N ASP A 74 21.27 19.51 0.75
CA ASP A 74 21.89 20.67 0.08
C ASP A 74 22.66 21.59 1.06
N PRO A 75 22.16 21.92 2.27
CA PRO A 75 22.91 22.71 3.25
C PRO A 75 24.22 22.05 3.74
N ILE A 76 24.27 20.72 3.72
CA ILE A 76 25.43 19.92 4.11
C ILE A 76 26.45 19.91 2.97
N GLU A 77 25.99 19.80 1.73
CA GLU A 77 26.83 19.70 0.53
C GLU A 77 27.33 21.07 0.03
N LEU A 78 26.45 22.06 -0.04
CA LEU A 78 26.66 23.34 -0.75
C LEU A 78 26.60 24.56 0.18
N GLY A 79 26.17 24.39 1.43
CA GLY A 79 25.89 25.49 2.35
C GLY A 79 24.42 25.96 2.29
N PRO A 80 24.00 26.90 3.15
CA PRO A 80 22.59 27.24 3.33
C PRO A 80 21.94 27.75 2.03
N LEU A 81 20.82 27.13 1.66
CA LEU A 81 20.02 27.50 0.50
C LEU A 81 18.58 27.80 0.95
N GLU A 82 18.19 29.07 0.90
CA GLU A 82 16.77 29.43 0.94
C GLU A 82 16.14 29.10 -0.43
N PRO A 83 14.93 28.49 -0.49
CA PRO A 83 13.92 28.31 0.56
C PRO A 83 13.79 26.86 1.10
N ASN A 84 14.87 26.09 1.22
CA ASN A 84 14.81 24.65 1.46
C ASN A 84 14.08 24.26 2.75
N GLU A 85 14.30 24.98 3.86
CA GLU A 85 13.68 24.66 5.15
C GLU A 85 12.15 24.72 5.09
N ARG A 86 11.60 25.77 4.45
CA ARG A 86 10.14 25.94 4.31
C ARG A 86 9.53 24.79 3.54
N ILE A 87 10.17 24.36 2.45
CA ILE A 87 9.68 23.26 1.63
C ILE A 87 9.76 21.95 2.40
N GLN A 88 10.86 21.67 3.11
CA GLN A 88 10.98 20.46 3.95
C GLN A 88 9.87 20.38 5.02
N LYS A 89 9.58 21.49 5.71
CA LYS A 89 8.48 21.55 6.69
C LYS A 89 7.12 21.29 6.02
N SER A 90 6.89 21.87 4.83
CA SER A 90 5.67 21.62 4.06
C SER A 90 5.55 20.14 3.67
N SER A 91 6.62 19.53 3.17
CA SER A 91 6.64 18.11 2.83
C SER A 91 6.36 17.21 4.02
N TYR A 92 6.91 17.52 5.19
CA TYR A 92 6.58 16.76 6.40
C TYR A 92 5.09 16.88 6.81
N ILE A 93 4.50 18.07 6.64
CA ILE A 93 3.05 18.25 6.85
C ILE A 93 2.25 17.38 5.87
N GLN A 94 2.63 17.36 4.59
CA GLN A 94 1.97 16.53 3.58
C GLN A 94 2.10 15.04 3.89
N LEU A 95 3.30 14.57 4.26
CA LEU A 95 3.54 13.19 4.72
C LEU A 95 2.61 12.83 5.88
N ARG A 96 2.52 13.71 6.89
CA ARG A 96 1.63 13.50 8.04
C ARG A 96 0.17 13.45 7.61
N ASN A 97 -0.26 14.30 6.68
CA ASN A 97 -1.62 14.29 6.17
C ASN A 97 -1.94 12.98 5.42
N HIS A 98 -1.02 12.49 4.59
CA HIS A 98 -1.17 11.18 3.94
C HIS A 98 -1.29 10.05 4.97
N TYR A 99 -0.46 10.06 6.02
CA TYR A 99 -0.58 9.09 7.12
C TYR A 99 -1.94 9.17 7.82
N ILE A 100 -2.39 10.37 8.20
CA ILE A 100 -3.68 10.57 8.90
C ILE A 100 -4.84 10.09 8.02
N HIS A 101 -4.89 10.53 6.76
CA HIS A 101 -5.93 10.12 5.82
C HIS A 101 -5.94 8.59 5.64
N THR A 102 -4.76 7.98 5.51
CA THR A 102 -4.62 6.53 5.42
C THR A 102 -5.15 5.80 6.65
N ARG A 103 -4.79 6.29 7.85
CA ARG A 103 -5.16 5.69 9.13
C ARG A 103 -6.63 5.87 9.48
N ASP A 104 -7.13 7.09 9.35
CA ASP A 104 -8.41 7.51 9.93
C ASP A 104 -9.57 7.39 8.93
N GLU A 105 -9.28 7.39 7.62
CA GLU A 105 -10.31 7.31 6.58
C GLU A 105 -10.20 6.01 5.77
N LEU A 106 -9.03 5.75 5.17
CA LEU A 106 -8.91 4.65 4.20
C LEU A 106 -8.93 3.27 4.86
N ILE A 107 -8.16 3.03 5.93
CA ILE A 107 -8.15 1.73 6.61
C ILE A 107 -9.55 1.37 7.14
N PRO A 108 -10.27 2.24 7.88
CA PRO A 108 -11.63 1.95 8.31
C PRO A 108 -12.59 1.72 7.14
N ALA A 109 -12.51 2.51 6.07
CA ALA A 109 -13.35 2.33 4.89
C ALA A 109 -13.08 0.98 4.20
N ILE A 110 -11.81 0.57 4.10
CA ILE A 110 -11.41 -0.74 3.57
C ILE A 110 -11.96 -1.84 4.48
N GLU A 111 -11.73 -1.78 5.79
CA GLU A 111 -12.19 -2.82 6.72
C GLU A 111 -13.72 -2.97 6.71
N ALA A 112 -14.46 -1.85 6.66
CA ALA A 112 -15.92 -1.86 6.54
C ALA A 112 -16.39 -2.49 5.23
N ASN A 113 -15.74 -2.16 4.11
CA ASN A 113 -16.04 -2.76 2.81
C ASN A 113 -15.72 -4.24 2.79
N LEU A 114 -14.57 -4.66 3.32
CA LEU A 114 -14.21 -6.08 3.41
C LEU A 114 -15.24 -6.86 4.23
N THR A 115 -15.67 -6.32 5.37
CA THR A 115 -16.70 -6.94 6.23
C THR A 115 -18.05 -7.07 5.52
N LYS A 116 -18.40 -6.11 4.66
CA LYS A 116 -19.63 -6.15 3.87
C LYS A 116 -19.53 -7.11 2.67
N ILE A 117 -18.40 -7.10 1.97
CA ILE A 117 -18.19 -7.81 0.71
C ILE A 117 -17.98 -9.30 0.94
N GLU A 118 -17.28 -9.68 2.00
CA GLU A 118 -16.96 -11.08 2.34
C GLU A 118 -18.20 -12.00 2.34
N PRO A 119 -19.28 -11.74 3.10
CA PRO A 119 -20.47 -12.60 3.07
C PRO A 119 -21.25 -12.53 1.76
N LEU A 120 -21.21 -11.40 1.05
CA LEU A 120 -21.87 -11.24 -0.26
C LEU A 120 -21.18 -12.11 -1.32
N LEU A 121 -19.85 -12.09 -1.35
CA LEU A 121 -19.07 -12.96 -2.22
C LEU A 121 -19.34 -14.43 -1.89
N ILE A 122 -19.30 -14.80 -0.61
CA ILE A 122 -19.64 -16.16 -0.19
C ILE A 122 -21.03 -16.54 -0.70
N THR A 123 -22.05 -15.69 -0.51
CA THR A 123 -23.43 -16.00 -0.94
C THR A 123 -23.57 -16.15 -2.46
N GLU A 124 -22.98 -15.24 -3.25
CA GLU A 124 -23.02 -15.28 -4.71
C GLU A 124 -22.23 -16.48 -5.28
N LEU A 125 -21.12 -16.81 -4.62
CA LEU A 125 -20.29 -17.96 -4.97
C LEU A 125 -20.87 -19.26 -4.44
N HIS A 126 -21.72 -19.24 -3.41
CA HIS A 126 -22.42 -20.40 -2.86
C HIS A 126 -23.70 -20.66 -3.69
N GLY A 127 -23.52 -20.94 -4.98
CA GLY A 127 -24.62 -21.35 -5.85
C GLY A 127 -25.22 -22.68 -5.40
N SER A 128 -26.53 -22.84 -5.57
CA SER A 128 -27.23 -24.12 -5.33
C SER A 128 -26.47 -25.29 -5.99
N PRO A 129 -26.27 -26.43 -5.30
CA PRO A 129 -25.64 -27.63 -5.87
C PRO A 129 -26.28 -28.06 -7.20
N ALA A 130 -27.57 -27.80 -7.37
CA ALA A 130 -28.31 -28.08 -8.60
C ALA A 130 -27.88 -27.20 -9.79
N HIS A 131 -27.51 -25.94 -9.54
CA HIS A 131 -26.97 -25.04 -10.58
C HIS A 131 -25.55 -25.43 -11.00
N GLU A 132 -24.72 -25.89 -10.06
CA GLU A 132 -23.41 -26.45 -10.41
C GLU A 132 -23.54 -27.70 -11.27
N LEU A 133 -24.40 -28.64 -10.87
CA LEU A 133 -24.69 -29.86 -11.65
C LEU A 133 -25.24 -29.53 -13.04
N PHE A 134 -26.13 -28.53 -13.15
CA PHE A 134 -26.70 -28.11 -14.43
C PHE A 134 -25.67 -27.44 -15.36
N LEU A 135 -24.78 -26.59 -14.83
CA LEU A 135 -23.70 -25.99 -15.61
C LEU A 135 -22.67 -27.03 -16.06
N ARG A 136 -22.31 -27.99 -15.20
CA ARG A 136 -21.45 -29.14 -15.55
C ARG A 136 -22.06 -29.96 -16.69
N PHE A 137 -23.37 -30.21 -16.64
CA PHE A 137 -24.10 -30.91 -17.69
C PHE A 137 -24.10 -30.13 -19.00
N LYS A 138 -24.35 -28.81 -18.97
CA LYS A 138 -24.38 -27.97 -20.17
C LYS A 138 -23.00 -27.79 -20.83
N LEU A 139 -21.94 -27.69 -20.04
CA LEU A 139 -20.59 -27.39 -20.52
C LEU A 139 -19.73 -28.63 -20.83
N LYS A 140 -20.25 -29.84 -20.58
CA LYS A 140 -19.57 -31.13 -20.83
C LYS A 140 -18.13 -31.19 -20.28
N ILE A 141 -17.86 -30.58 -19.12
CA ILE A 141 -16.53 -30.57 -18.53
C ILE A 141 -16.33 -31.88 -17.74
N PRO A 142 -15.48 -32.83 -18.19
CA PRO A 142 -15.21 -34.05 -17.46
C PRO A 142 -14.06 -33.80 -16.48
N GLY A 143 -14.32 -33.99 -15.19
CA GLY A 143 -13.27 -34.18 -14.17
C GLY A 143 -12.44 -32.95 -13.83
N PHE A 144 -12.95 -32.12 -12.93
CA PHE A 144 -12.13 -31.38 -11.96
C PHE A 144 -12.94 -31.29 -10.65
N TRP A 145 -12.26 -31.46 -9.52
CA TRP A 145 -12.78 -31.04 -8.22
C TRP A 145 -12.97 -29.52 -8.30
N SER A 146 -14.11 -28.99 -7.87
CA SER A 146 -14.51 -27.64 -8.27
C SER A 146 -13.60 -26.60 -7.62
N ALA A 147 -12.88 -25.82 -8.44
CA ALA A 147 -12.16 -24.62 -8.02
C ALA A 147 -13.03 -23.65 -7.20
N ARG A 148 -14.36 -23.77 -7.29
CA ARG A 148 -15.37 -23.02 -6.54
C ARG A 148 -15.56 -23.46 -5.07
N ILE A 149 -15.31 -24.73 -4.73
CA ILE A 149 -15.33 -25.21 -3.34
C ILE A 149 -14.04 -24.76 -2.64
N ASP A 150 -12.88 -24.96 -3.28
CA ASP A 150 -11.59 -24.45 -2.79
C ASP A 150 -11.65 -22.92 -2.56
N LEU A 151 -12.33 -22.18 -3.45
CA LEU A 151 -12.56 -20.74 -3.32
C LEU A 151 -13.32 -20.34 -2.05
N LEU A 152 -14.38 -21.07 -1.69
CA LEU A 152 -15.22 -20.72 -0.54
C LEU A 152 -14.50 -20.95 0.79
N ASP A 153 -13.68 -22.00 0.86
CA ASP A 153 -12.85 -22.31 2.02
C ASP A 153 -11.69 -21.31 2.18
N ASP A 154 -11.16 -20.78 1.07
CA ASP A 154 -10.03 -19.84 1.07
C ASP A 154 -10.43 -18.36 1.25
N ILE A 155 -11.68 -17.97 0.94
CA ILE A 155 -12.12 -16.55 1.04
C ILE A 155 -11.86 -15.92 2.41
N PRO A 156 -12.24 -16.53 3.55
CA PRO A 156 -11.97 -15.96 4.86
C PRO A 156 -10.48 -15.76 5.13
N ALA A 157 -9.64 -16.72 4.69
CA ALA A 157 -8.19 -16.64 4.81
C ALA A 157 -7.60 -15.51 3.95
N VAL A 158 -8.07 -15.35 2.72
CA VAL A 158 -7.70 -14.26 1.80
C VAL A 158 -8.04 -12.90 2.41
N PHE A 159 -9.25 -12.73 2.94
CA PHE A 159 -9.68 -11.48 3.56
C PHE A 159 -8.89 -11.18 4.85
N SER A 160 -8.61 -12.19 5.67
CA SER A 160 -7.76 -12.06 6.86
C SER A 160 -6.31 -11.65 6.51
N SER A 161 -5.74 -12.25 5.46
CA SER A 161 -4.41 -11.92 4.94
C SER A 161 -4.33 -10.49 4.43
N LEU A 162 -5.37 -10.03 3.72
CA LEU A 162 -5.47 -8.65 3.24
C LEU A 162 -5.53 -7.66 4.41
N ARG A 163 -6.40 -7.89 5.40
CA ARG A 163 -6.51 -7.06 6.62
C ARG A 163 -5.17 -6.99 7.37
N SER A 164 -4.51 -8.13 7.55
CA SER A 164 -3.22 -8.19 8.24
C SER A 164 -2.13 -7.42 7.50
N SER A 165 -2.07 -7.56 6.18
CA SER A 165 -1.11 -6.85 5.32
C SER A 165 -1.33 -5.34 5.38
N LEU A 166 -2.58 -4.88 5.29
CA LEU A 166 -2.93 -3.45 5.37
C LEU A 166 -2.56 -2.84 6.73
N ARG A 167 -2.78 -3.56 7.83
CA ARG A 167 -2.37 -3.13 9.17
C ARG A 167 -0.85 -3.06 9.32
N ALA A 168 -0.12 -4.02 8.76
CA ALA A 168 1.35 -4.00 8.76
C ALA A 168 1.89 -2.79 7.97
N ILE A 169 1.29 -2.46 6.84
CA ILE A 169 1.61 -1.25 6.06
C ILE A 169 1.37 0.02 6.88
N LEU A 170 0.23 0.12 7.56
CA LEU A 170 -0.08 1.28 8.41
C LEU A 170 0.97 1.49 9.51
N VAL A 171 1.39 0.41 10.17
CA VAL A 171 2.47 0.45 11.16
C VAL A 171 3.79 0.92 10.54
N CYS A 172 4.11 0.44 9.34
CA CYS A 172 5.30 0.89 8.61
C CYS A 172 5.24 2.38 8.27
N LEU A 173 4.09 2.90 7.84
CA LEU A 173 3.90 4.33 7.58
C LEU A 173 4.05 5.19 8.84
N GLU A 174 3.58 4.69 9.98
CA GLU A 174 3.81 5.36 11.25
C GLU A 174 5.30 5.49 11.56
N TYR A 175 6.07 4.42 11.39
CA TYR A 175 7.51 4.47 11.58
C TYR A 175 8.22 5.34 10.54
N LEU A 176 7.77 5.33 9.28
CA LEU A 176 8.29 6.19 8.23
C LEU A 176 8.13 7.67 8.61
N LYS A 177 6.96 8.05 9.12
CA LYS A 177 6.69 9.40 9.64
C LYS A 177 7.63 9.77 10.79
N HIS A 178 7.89 8.87 11.73
CA HIS A 178 8.84 9.12 12.82
C HIS A 178 10.27 9.31 12.31
N HIS A 179 10.71 8.48 11.36
CA HIS A 179 12.02 8.64 10.71
C HIS A 179 12.11 9.97 9.95
N ALA A 180 11.08 10.35 9.20
CA ALA A 180 11.03 11.64 8.50
C ALA A 180 11.11 12.82 9.46
N TYR A 181 10.43 12.75 10.61
CA TYR A 181 10.52 13.77 11.65
C TYR A 181 11.93 13.87 12.25
N ASN A 182 12.53 12.73 12.58
CA ASN A 182 13.90 12.69 13.14
C ASN A 182 14.92 13.26 12.15
N VAL A 183 14.76 12.99 10.87
CA VAL A 183 15.61 13.55 9.82
C VAL A 183 15.39 15.06 9.68
N LEU A 184 14.14 15.49 9.59
CA LEU A 184 13.78 16.91 9.49
C LEU A 184 14.35 17.71 10.67
N THR A 185 14.18 17.24 11.90
CA THR A 185 14.67 17.94 13.10
C THR A 185 16.19 18.15 13.09
N ARG A 186 16.96 17.25 12.46
CA ARG A 186 18.40 17.44 12.25
C ARG A 186 18.72 18.46 11.17
N PHE A 187 17.99 18.44 10.06
CA PHE A 187 18.23 19.38 8.97
C PHE A 187 17.85 20.83 9.27
N VAL A 188 16.89 21.04 10.19
CA VAL A 188 16.54 22.39 10.66
C VAL A 188 17.40 22.86 11.84
N ASP A 189 18.24 22.00 12.40
CA ASP A 189 19.20 22.35 13.45
C ASP A 189 20.47 22.92 12.79
N VAL A 190 20.58 24.26 12.80
CA VAL A 190 21.68 25.00 12.17
C VAL A 190 23.05 24.58 12.73
N ASP A 191 23.16 24.33 14.03
CA ASP A 191 24.42 23.91 14.66
C ASP A 191 24.79 22.49 14.27
N TRP A 192 23.79 21.61 14.13
CA TRP A 192 24.02 20.26 13.61
C TRP A 192 24.46 20.30 12.15
N VAL A 193 23.77 21.06 11.29
CA VAL A 193 24.12 21.19 9.86
C VAL A 193 25.52 21.78 9.69
N ASN A 194 25.86 22.86 10.40
CA ASN A 194 27.17 23.48 10.29
C ASN A 194 28.30 22.55 10.74
N ARG A 195 28.08 21.74 11.79
CA ARG A 195 29.06 20.75 12.25
C ARG A 195 29.31 19.61 11.25
N HIS A 196 28.31 19.28 10.44
CA HIS A 196 28.40 18.18 9.48
C HIS A 196 28.60 18.66 8.04
N ARG A 197 28.80 19.96 7.80
CA ARG A 197 29.04 20.50 6.46
C ARG A 197 30.25 19.81 5.82
N GLY A 198 30.08 19.37 4.58
CA GLY A 198 31.11 18.64 3.82
C GLY A 198 31.37 17.21 4.34
N CYS A 199 30.58 16.68 5.27
CA CYS A 199 30.74 15.31 5.75
C CYS A 199 30.26 14.30 4.69
N MET A 200 31.19 13.79 3.90
CA MET A 200 30.90 12.89 2.78
C MET A 200 30.25 11.57 3.20
N ASP A 201 30.64 11.00 4.34
CA ASP A 201 30.04 9.75 4.83
C ASP A 201 28.56 9.93 5.17
N LEU A 202 28.20 11.06 5.77
CA LEU A 202 26.82 11.42 6.06
C LEU A 202 26.02 11.61 4.76
N LEU A 203 26.57 12.37 3.79
CA LEU A 203 25.93 12.57 2.49
C LEU A 203 25.72 11.24 1.77
N TRP A 204 26.70 10.34 1.81
CA TRP A 204 26.60 9.01 1.23
C TRP A 204 25.49 8.17 1.89
N CYS A 205 25.38 8.21 3.21
CA CYS A 205 24.32 7.51 3.95
C CYS A 205 22.92 8.07 3.64
N LEU A 206 22.79 9.39 3.58
CA LEU A 206 21.52 10.06 3.24
C LEU A 206 21.10 9.77 1.80
N GLN A 207 22.06 9.79 0.87
CA GLN A 207 21.81 9.46 -0.53
C GLN A 207 21.41 7.98 -0.70
N GLY A 208 22.10 7.04 -0.04
CA GLY A 208 21.70 5.62 -0.05
C GLY A 208 20.31 5.39 0.56
N THR A 209 19.95 6.15 1.60
CA THR A 209 18.59 6.13 2.16
C THR A 209 17.56 6.64 1.14
N ARG A 210 17.85 7.75 0.47
CA ARG A 210 16.99 8.31 -0.58
C ARG A 210 16.83 7.33 -1.74
N GLU A 211 17.90 6.68 -2.19
CA GLU A 211 17.86 5.66 -3.24
C GLU A 211 17.00 4.47 -2.84
N SER A 212 17.09 4.03 -1.58
CA SER A 212 16.24 2.95 -1.06
C SER A 212 14.75 3.33 -1.10
N LEU A 213 14.40 4.58 -0.79
CA LEU A 213 13.04 5.09 -0.90
C LEU A 213 12.57 5.18 -2.36
N ILE A 214 13.45 5.60 -3.29
CA ILE A 214 13.14 5.63 -4.74
C ILE A 214 12.86 4.22 -5.24
N GLN A 215 13.73 3.26 -4.93
CA GLN A 215 13.57 1.87 -5.33
C GLN A 215 12.29 1.26 -4.75
N LEU A 216 11.98 1.55 -3.49
CA LEU A 216 10.73 1.12 -2.88
C LEU A 216 9.55 1.70 -3.66
N ASN A 217 9.52 3.01 -3.87
CA ASN A 217 8.40 3.72 -4.50
C ASN A 217 8.12 3.20 -5.91
N TRP A 218 9.16 2.97 -6.72
CA TRP A 218 9.02 2.36 -8.06
C TRP A 218 8.60 0.89 -8.01
N GLY A 219 8.93 0.18 -6.93
CA GLY A 219 8.56 -1.21 -6.74
C GLY A 219 7.14 -1.43 -6.20
N LEU A 220 6.45 -0.39 -5.72
CA LEU A 220 5.06 -0.48 -5.26
C LEU A 220 4.13 -0.65 -6.45
N ARG A 221 3.24 -1.66 -6.40
CA ARG A 221 2.21 -1.85 -7.42
C ARG A 221 1.15 -0.75 -7.30
N THR A 222 0.56 -0.40 -8.44
CA THR A 222 -0.68 0.39 -8.50
C THR A 222 -1.78 -0.47 -9.11
N HIS A 223 -2.95 -0.49 -8.49
CA HIS A 223 -4.10 -1.30 -8.93
C HIS A 223 -4.95 -0.65 -10.03
N THR A 224 -4.31 0.20 -10.86
CA THR A 224 -4.97 0.93 -11.95
C THR A 224 -5.45 0.02 -13.09
N LYS A 225 -4.92 -1.22 -13.21
CA LYS A 225 -5.17 -2.13 -14.35
C LYS A 225 -5.55 -3.57 -13.95
N MET A 226 -6.32 -3.78 -12.88
CA MET A 226 -6.78 -5.14 -12.53
C MET A 226 -7.70 -5.74 -13.63
N PRO A 227 -7.50 -7.01 -14.05
CA PRO A 227 -8.35 -7.70 -15.01
C PRO A 227 -9.81 -7.82 -14.56
N GLY A 228 -10.77 -7.90 -15.49
CA GLY A 228 -12.19 -8.11 -15.19
C GLY A 228 -12.99 -6.85 -14.82
N TYR A 229 -12.32 -5.71 -14.67
CA TYR A 229 -12.98 -4.43 -14.40
C TYR A 229 -12.99 -3.55 -15.65
N LEU A 230 -14.18 -3.25 -16.16
CA LEU A 230 -14.34 -2.16 -17.11
C LEU A 230 -13.97 -0.83 -16.41
N PRO A 231 -13.28 0.10 -17.09
CA PRO A 231 -13.19 1.46 -16.60
C PRO A 231 -14.63 1.98 -16.41
N TRP A 232 -14.96 2.43 -15.20
CA TRP A 232 -16.23 3.08 -14.95
C TRP A 232 -16.32 4.29 -15.90
N PRO A 233 -17.32 4.38 -16.79
CA PRO A 233 -17.49 5.55 -17.62
C PRO A 233 -18.11 6.63 -16.76
N GLY A 234 -17.30 7.59 -16.28
CA GLY A 234 -17.84 8.78 -15.62
C GLY A 234 -16.93 9.38 -14.56
N PHE A 235 -15.98 10.21 -15.02
CA PHE A 235 -15.77 11.56 -14.50
C PHE A 235 -15.84 12.51 -15.69
#